data_AF-A0A7Y2J5P6-F1
#
_entry.id   AF-A0A7Y2J5P6-F1
#
_cell.length_a   1.000
_cell.length_b   1.000
_cell.length_c   1.000
_cell.angle_alpha   90.00
_cell.angle_beta   90.00
_cell.angle_gamma   90.00
#
_symmetry.space_group_name_H-M   'P 1'
#
loop_
_entity.id
_entity.type
_entity.pdbx_description
1 polymer ?
#
loop_
_entity_poly.entity_id
_entity_poly.type
_entity_poly.pdbx_seq_one_letter_code
_entity_poly.pdbx_strand_id
1 'polypeptide(L)'
;DALIAKVESKFGVCIVYDMHSYNWKRWDREVPTWNLGTSNIDNDRWGVEVEAWRKSLAEISFPHGIPSTADVNNTFFGNGYFLKHITNNFKNTLVLATEIAKIYCDEHTRTIFPEVVDAVKTQLSPRLKEHALNFYATNKPK
;
A
#
# COMPACT_ATOMS: atom_id res chain seq x y z
N ASP A 1 -6.66 0.90 17.44
CA ASP A 1 -7.50 -0.16 18.02
C ASP A 1 -9.00 0.13 17.93
N ALA A 2 -9.54 1.13 18.63
CA ALA A 2 -10.99 1.36 18.69
C ALA A 2 -11.70 1.46 17.32
N LEU A 3 -11.09 2.15 16.35
CA LEU A 3 -11.66 2.27 15.00
C LEU A 3 -11.71 0.92 14.27
N ILE A 4 -10.61 0.17 14.27
CA ILE A 4 -10.51 -1.13 13.60
C ILE A 4 -11.48 -2.13 14.23
N ALA A 5 -11.51 -2.19 15.56
CA ALA A 5 -12.50 -2.98 16.30
C ALA A 5 -13.93 -2.62 15.88
N LYS A 6 -14.22 -1.32 15.72
CA LYS A 6 -15.56 -0.89 15.32
C LYS A 6 -15.89 -1.27 13.87
N VAL A 7 -14.93 -1.16 12.95
CA VAL A 7 -15.10 -1.55 11.54
C VAL A 7 -15.31 -3.06 11.44
N GLU A 8 -14.44 -3.88 12.04
CA GLU A 8 -14.62 -5.34 12.09
C GLU A 8 -15.97 -5.71 12.72
N SER A 9 -16.40 -5.06 13.81
CA SER A 9 -17.70 -5.36 14.44
C SER A 9 -18.91 -5.07 13.54
N LYS A 10 -18.79 -4.11 12.62
CA LYS A 10 -19.88 -3.71 11.71
C LYS A 10 -19.89 -4.53 10.42
N PHE A 11 -18.73 -4.91 9.92
CA PHE A 11 -18.56 -5.45 8.56
C PHE A 11 -17.94 -6.85 8.55
N GLY A 12 -17.51 -7.38 9.71
CA GLY A 12 -16.88 -8.69 9.85
C GLY A 12 -15.41 -8.73 9.41
N VAL A 13 -14.98 -7.81 8.56
CA VAL A 13 -13.61 -7.64 8.07
C VAL A 13 -13.22 -6.17 8.04
N CYS A 14 -11.91 -5.90 8.03
CA CYS A 14 -11.35 -4.57 7.85
C CYS A 14 -10.12 -4.63 6.95
N ILE A 15 -9.91 -3.60 6.14
CA ILE A 15 -8.65 -3.39 5.42
C ILE A 15 -8.10 -2.01 5.81
N VAL A 16 -6.80 -1.96 6.08
CA VAL A 16 -6.07 -0.75 6.43
C VAL A 16 -4.95 -0.54 5.41
N TYR A 17 -4.96 0.61 4.75
CA TYR A 17 -3.87 1.03 3.87
C TYR A 17 -2.91 1.89 4.67
N ASP A 18 -1.76 1.32 5.03
CA ASP A 18 -0.71 2.01 5.78
C ASP A 18 0.27 2.64 4.79
N MET A 19 -0.04 3.87 4.37
CA MET A 19 0.63 4.56 3.26
C MET A 19 1.82 5.39 3.74
N HIS A 20 2.99 5.16 3.15
CA HIS A 20 4.22 5.90 3.44
C HIS A 20 4.94 6.35 2.17
N SER A 21 5.99 7.15 2.34
CA SER A 21 6.92 7.49 1.26
C SER A 21 8.36 7.28 1.71
N TYR A 22 9.26 7.00 0.77
CA TYR A 22 10.66 6.78 1.07
C TYR A 22 11.61 7.47 0.09
N ASN A 23 12.80 7.76 0.58
CA ASN A 23 13.86 8.39 -0.20
C ASN A 23 14.52 7.31 -1.09
N TRP A 24 14.29 7.36 -2.39
CA TRP A 24 14.76 6.37 -3.36
C TRP A 24 16.17 6.70 -3.88
N LYS A 25 16.57 7.98 -3.89
CA LYS A 25 17.92 8.40 -4.33
C LYS A 25 19.05 7.98 -3.38
N ARG A 26 18.72 7.42 -2.21
CA ARG A 26 19.70 6.95 -1.20
C ARG A 26 20.23 5.54 -1.45
N TRP A 27 19.63 4.82 -2.38
CA TRP A 27 19.97 3.43 -2.66
C TRP A 27 21.03 3.37 -3.77
N ASP A 28 21.96 2.44 -3.63
CA ASP A 28 23.01 2.12 -4.60
C ASP A 28 22.55 1.12 -5.68
N ARG A 29 21.26 0.76 -5.65
CA ARG A 29 20.59 -0.14 -6.58
C ARG A 29 19.25 0.43 -7.01
N GLU A 30 18.70 -0.13 -8.09
CA GLU A 30 17.31 0.13 -8.47
C GLU A 30 16.34 -0.36 -7.38
N VAL A 31 15.33 0.47 -7.11
CA VAL A 31 14.25 0.22 -6.13
C VAL A 31 12.91 0.56 -6.80
N PRO A 32 11.82 -0.15 -6.45
CA PRO A 32 10.55 -0.02 -7.14
C PRO A 32 9.83 1.29 -6.82
N THR A 33 8.99 1.78 -7.74
CA THR A 33 8.16 2.97 -7.49
C THR A 33 7.20 2.77 -6.33
N TRP A 34 6.65 1.55 -6.22
CA TRP A 34 5.83 1.10 -5.10
C TRP A 34 6.47 -0.11 -4.42
N ASN A 35 6.48 -0.13 -3.09
CA ASN A 35 6.84 -1.30 -2.31
C ASN A 35 5.65 -1.71 -1.43
N LEU A 36 5.44 -3.01 -1.27
CA LEU A 36 4.51 -3.56 -0.29
C LEU A 36 5.28 -4.41 0.73
N GLY A 37 5.22 -4.03 1.99
CA GLY A 37 5.80 -4.79 3.09
C GLY A 37 4.80 -5.80 3.67
N THR A 38 5.01 -7.10 3.44
CA THR A 38 4.02 -8.14 3.80
C THR A 38 4.57 -9.27 4.67
N SER A 39 5.83 -9.20 5.11
CA SER A 39 6.46 -10.34 5.80
C SER A 39 5.79 -10.70 7.13
N ASN A 40 5.00 -9.80 7.73
CA ASN A 40 4.35 -9.98 9.02
C ASN A 40 2.81 -10.00 8.91
N ILE A 41 2.25 -10.33 7.75
CA ILE A 41 0.82 -10.64 7.59
C ILE A 41 0.63 -12.14 7.27
N ASP A 42 -0.60 -12.61 7.38
CA ASP A 42 -1.00 -13.95 6.94
C ASP A 42 -1.07 -13.98 5.40
N ASN A 43 0.05 -14.31 4.75
CA ASN A 43 0.14 -14.32 3.28
C ASN A 43 -0.62 -15.50 2.66
N ASP A 44 -0.84 -16.59 3.40
CA ASP A 44 -1.66 -17.72 2.91
C ASP A 44 -3.11 -17.27 2.75
N ARG A 45 -3.61 -16.47 3.70
CA ARG A 45 -4.96 -15.89 3.63
C ARG A 45 -5.06 -14.69 2.71
N TRP A 46 -4.10 -13.77 2.78
CA TRP A 46 -4.22 -12.43 2.16
C TRP A 46 -3.39 -12.24 0.89
N GLY A 47 -2.62 -13.25 0.45
CA GLY A 47 -1.71 -13.12 -0.69
C GLY A 47 -2.40 -12.70 -1.99
N VAL A 48 -3.64 -13.12 -2.21
CA VAL A 48 -4.44 -12.70 -3.38
C VAL A 48 -4.75 -11.20 -3.34
N GLU A 49 -5.12 -10.66 -2.18
CA GLU A 49 -5.41 -9.24 -2.00
C GLU A 49 -4.13 -8.40 -2.12
N VAL A 50 -3.01 -8.88 -1.56
CA VAL A 50 -1.69 -8.25 -1.73
C VAL A 50 -1.32 -8.14 -3.20
N GLU A 51 -1.45 -9.23 -3.97
CA GLU A 51 -1.09 -9.24 -5.38
C GLU A 51 -2.04 -8.39 -6.23
N ALA A 52 -3.33 -8.38 -5.91
CA ALA A 52 -4.30 -7.49 -6.54
C ALA A 52 -3.93 -6.02 -6.31
N TRP A 53 -3.56 -5.65 -5.08
CA TRP A 53 -3.11 -4.30 -4.77
C TRP A 53 -1.81 -3.93 -5.48
N ARG A 54 -0.80 -4.82 -5.44
CA ARG A 54 0.49 -4.63 -6.13
C ARG A 54 0.30 -4.39 -7.63
N LYS A 55 -0.50 -5.22 -8.30
CA LYS A 55 -0.82 -5.07 -9.73
C LYS A 55 -1.51 -3.73 -10.01
N SER A 56 -2.51 -3.37 -9.20
CA SER A 56 -3.23 -2.09 -9.37
C SER A 56 -2.31 -0.88 -9.25
N LEU A 57 -1.32 -0.92 -8.35
CA LEU A 57 -0.32 0.14 -8.20
C LEU A 57 0.64 0.22 -9.40
N ALA A 58 1.08 -0.92 -9.95
CA ALA A 58 1.94 -0.97 -11.13
C ALA A 58 1.28 -0.43 -12.42
N GLU A 59 -0.06 -0.32 -12.43
CA GLU A 59 -0.81 0.24 -13.55
C GLU A 59 -0.95 1.78 -13.47
N ILE A 60 -0.45 2.43 -12.41
CA ILE A 60 -0.48 3.89 -12.31
C ILE A 60 0.44 4.47 -13.39
N SER A 61 -0.06 5.38 -14.21
CA SER A 61 0.75 6.07 -15.21
C SER A 61 1.34 7.35 -14.63
N PHE A 62 2.65 7.53 -14.77
CA PHE A 62 3.36 8.73 -14.32
C PHE A 62 3.83 9.57 -15.51
N PRO A 63 3.91 10.91 -15.38
CA PRO A 63 4.46 11.76 -16.43
C PRO A 63 5.96 11.54 -16.60
N HIS A 64 6.51 12.09 -17.69
CA HIS A 64 7.97 12.13 -17.96
C HIS A 64 8.66 10.76 -18.06
N GLY A 65 7.89 9.70 -18.36
CA GLY A 65 8.44 8.35 -18.53
C GLY A 65 8.90 7.70 -17.22
N ILE A 66 8.43 8.20 -16.07
CA ILE A 66 8.72 7.57 -14.77
C ILE A 66 8.10 6.16 -14.76
N PRO A 67 8.89 5.10 -14.47
CA PRO A 67 8.38 3.74 -14.45
C PRO A 67 7.41 3.54 -13.28
N SER A 68 6.41 2.68 -13.48
CA SER A 68 5.45 2.29 -12.46
C SER A 68 5.69 0.86 -12.02
N THR A 69 6.81 0.63 -11.35
CA THR A 69 7.15 -0.68 -10.80
C THR A 69 6.54 -0.85 -9.41
N ALA A 70 6.11 -2.07 -9.09
CA ALA A 70 5.57 -2.40 -7.78
C ALA A 70 6.05 -3.78 -7.34
N ASP A 71 6.81 -3.85 -6.24
CA ASP A 71 7.34 -5.11 -5.71
C ASP A 71 6.88 -5.35 -4.28
N VAL A 72 6.87 -6.63 -3.89
CA VAL A 72 6.58 -7.07 -2.52
C VAL A 72 7.90 -7.40 -1.83
N ASN A 73 8.11 -6.87 -0.63
CA ASN A 73 9.28 -7.13 0.22
C ASN A 73 10.63 -6.87 -0.48
N ASN A 74 10.75 -5.78 -1.25
CA ASN A 74 11.99 -5.42 -1.96
C ASN A 74 12.81 -4.40 -1.16
N THR A 75 12.25 -3.22 -0.91
CA THR A 75 12.88 -2.14 -0.15
C THR A 75 12.48 -2.22 1.32
N PHE A 76 11.20 -2.48 1.58
CA PHE A 76 10.65 -2.66 2.93
C PHE A 76 9.88 -3.96 3.04
N PHE A 77 10.00 -4.60 4.20
CA PHE A 77 9.48 -5.94 4.46
C PHE A 77 8.25 -5.93 5.38
N GLY A 78 7.73 -4.76 5.75
CA GLY A 78 6.57 -4.64 6.64
C GLY A 78 6.92 -4.97 8.11
N ASN A 79 8.06 -4.48 8.60
CA ASN A 79 8.56 -4.76 9.95
C ASN A 79 8.08 -3.77 11.02
N GLY A 80 7.30 -2.76 10.63
CA GLY A 80 6.82 -1.69 11.52
C GLY A 80 5.92 -2.20 12.64
N TYR A 81 5.95 -1.51 13.78
CA TYR A 81 5.13 -1.84 14.94
C TYR A 81 3.63 -1.84 14.61
N PHE A 82 3.15 -0.86 13.82
CA PHE A 82 1.74 -0.73 13.49
C PHE A 82 1.20 -1.99 12.80
N LEU A 83 1.85 -2.44 11.72
CA LEU A 83 1.47 -3.66 11.02
C LEU A 83 1.46 -4.88 11.96
N LYS A 84 2.54 -5.08 12.72
CA LYS A 84 2.65 -6.22 13.66
C LYS A 84 1.56 -6.17 14.73
N HIS A 85 1.29 -4.99 15.28
CA HIS A 85 0.25 -4.78 16.30
C HIS A 85 -1.13 -5.13 15.74
N ILE A 86 -1.48 -4.64 14.54
CA ILE A 86 -2.79 -4.93 13.97
C ILE A 86 -2.93 -6.42 13.62
N THR A 87 -1.95 -7.02 12.93
CA THR A 87 -2.01 -8.45 12.58
C THR A 87 -2.15 -9.34 13.82
N ASN A 88 -1.49 -8.99 14.93
CA ASN A 88 -1.56 -9.78 16.15
C ASN A 88 -2.93 -9.68 16.85
N ASN A 89 -3.52 -8.48 16.89
CA ASN A 89 -4.71 -8.18 17.68
C ASN A 89 -6.03 -8.31 16.91
N PHE A 90 -6.04 -8.18 15.58
CA PHE A 90 -7.25 -8.15 14.75
C PHE A 90 -7.21 -9.25 13.69
N LYS A 91 -7.91 -10.36 13.96
CA LYS A 91 -7.83 -11.58 13.12
C LYS A 91 -8.53 -11.47 11.77
N ASN A 92 -9.40 -10.47 11.56
CA ASN A 92 -10.11 -10.25 10.31
C ASN A 92 -9.72 -8.91 9.67
N THR A 93 -8.55 -8.40 10.03
CA THR A 93 -8.00 -7.16 9.48
C THR A 93 -6.77 -7.44 8.65
N LEU A 94 -6.79 -6.96 7.40
CA LEU A 94 -5.62 -6.90 6.54
C LEU A 94 -5.00 -5.50 6.64
N VAL A 95 -3.69 -5.41 6.93
CA VAL A 95 -2.92 -4.17 6.82
C VAL A 95 -1.95 -4.25 5.66
N LEU A 96 -2.03 -3.30 4.75
CA LEU A 96 -1.15 -3.17 3.59
C LEU A 96 -0.15 -2.04 3.84
N ALA A 97 1.04 -2.37 4.36
CA ALA A 97 2.15 -1.42 4.40
C ALA A 97 2.61 -1.15 2.97
N THR A 98 2.30 0.06 2.48
CA THR A 98 2.48 0.48 1.10
C THR A 98 3.35 1.71 1.06
N GLU A 99 4.50 1.63 0.42
CA GLU A 99 5.44 2.73 0.31
C GLU A 99 5.55 3.22 -1.15
N ILE A 100 5.48 4.53 -1.35
CA ILE A 100 5.82 5.15 -2.64
C ILE A 100 7.23 5.75 -2.59
N ALA A 101 8.05 5.49 -3.61
CA ALA A 101 9.28 6.24 -3.82
C ALA A 101 8.94 7.73 -3.94
N LYS A 102 9.75 8.63 -3.40
CA LYS A 102 9.57 10.08 -3.57
C LYS A 102 9.91 10.56 -4.98
N ILE A 103 9.22 9.99 -5.97
CA ILE A 103 9.25 10.40 -7.39
C ILE A 103 8.48 11.69 -7.63
N TYR A 104 7.67 12.12 -6.65
CA TYR A 104 6.83 13.31 -6.73
C TYR A 104 7.50 14.59 -6.21
N CYS A 105 8.77 14.50 -5.81
CA CYS A 105 9.55 15.67 -5.41
C CYS A 105 11.06 15.45 -5.58
N ASP A 106 11.83 16.53 -5.54
CA ASP A 106 13.26 16.42 -5.28
C ASP A 106 13.52 16.27 -3.78
N GLU A 107 14.20 15.19 -3.40
CA GLU A 107 14.45 14.85 -1.99
C GLU A 107 15.40 15.82 -1.26
N HIS A 108 16.26 16.53 -1.99
CA HIS A 108 17.26 17.45 -1.43
C HIS A 108 16.67 18.85 -1.29
N THR A 109 16.07 19.37 -2.36
CA THR A 109 15.50 20.73 -2.37
C THR A 109 14.10 20.78 -1.79
N ARG A 110 13.42 19.62 -1.68
CA ARG A 110 12.00 19.48 -1.29
C ARG A 110 11.03 20.15 -2.27
N THR A 111 11.48 20.43 -3.50
CA THR A 111 10.63 20.95 -4.56
C THR A 111 9.66 19.86 -5.00
N ILE A 112 8.36 20.11 -4.84
CA ILE A 112 7.31 19.19 -5.27
C ILE A 112 7.13 19.27 -6.79
N PHE A 113 6.84 18.14 -7.43
CA PHE A 113 6.41 18.04 -8.83
C PHE A 113 4.89 17.87 -8.86
N PRO A 114 4.12 18.97 -9.03
CA PRO A 114 2.66 18.94 -8.89
C PRO A 114 1.98 17.95 -9.85
N GLU A 115 2.54 17.77 -11.04
CA GLU A 115 2.03 16.85 -12.05
C GLU A 115 2.13 15.38 -11.63
N VAL A 116 3.18 15.00 -10.89
CA VAL A 116 3.32 13.63 -10.37
C VAL A 116 2.38 13.43 -9.19
N VAL A 117 2.25 14.44 -8.32
CA VAL A 117 1.28 14.40 -7.20
C VAL A 117 -0.15 14.27 -7.71
N ASP A 118 -0.51 15.02 -8.75
CA ASP A 118 -1.84 14.95 -9.36
C ASP A 118 -2.09 13.59 -10.02
N ALA A 119 -1.09 13.04 -10.74
CA ALA A 119 -1.16 11.69 -11.29
C ALA A 119 -1.40 10.61 -10.21
N VAL A 120 -0.68 10.67 -9.09
CA VAL A 120 -0.90 9.77 -7.94
C VAL A 120 -2.30 9.95 -7.39
N LYS A 121 -2.71 11.19 -7.08
CA LYS A 121 -3.99 11.48 -6.42
C LYS A 121 -5.19 11.02 -7.26
N THR A 122 -5.17 11.33 -8.55
CA THR A 122 -6.27 11.05 -9.48
C THR A 122 -6.44 9.55 -9.72
N GLN A 123 -5.35 8.79 -9.76
CA GLN A 123 -5.38 7.35 -10.05
C GLN A 123 -5.47 6.48 -8.80
N LEU A 124 -4.85 6.87 -7.68
CA LEU A 124 -4.87 6.07 -6.45
C LEU A 124 -6.26 6.07 -5.79
N SER A 125 -6.97 7.20 -5.83
CA SER A 125 -8.30 7.34 -5.21
C SER A 125 -9.34 6.33 -5.71
N PRO A 126 -9.57 6.15 -7.03
CA PRO A 126 -10.48 5.11 -7.52
C PRO A 126 -9.96 3.70 -7.23
N ARG A 127 -8.64 3.45 -7.35
CA ARG A 127 -8.03 2.14 -7.09
C ARG A 127 -8.20 1.68 -5.64
N LEU A 128 -8.05 2.59 -4.67
CA LEU A 128 -8.32 2.31 -3.26
C LEU A 128 -9.76 1.87 -3.02
N LYS A 129 -10.72 2.55 -3.67
CA LYS A 129 -12.15 2.24 -3.54
C LYS A 129 -12.47 0.89 -4.17
N GLU A 130 -12.00 0.64 -5.38
CA GLU A 130 -12.20 -0.61 -6.09
C GLU A 130 -11.60 -1.79 -5.33
N HIS A 131 -10.35 -1.68 -4.90
CA HIS A 131 -9.68 -2.70 -4.12
C HIS A 131 -10.41 -2.98 -2.79
N ALA A 132 -10.84 -1.93 -2.06
CA ALA A 132 -11.58 -2.12 -0.81
C ALA A 132 -12.96 -2.77 -1.02
N LEU A 133 -13.66 -2.45 -2.11
CA LEU A 133 -14.95 -3.08 -2.46
C LEU A 133 -14.77 -4.55 -2.80
N ASN A 134 -13.76 -4.89 -3.61
CA ASN A 134 -13.43 -6.26 -3.98
C ASN A 134 -13.00 -7.06 -2.75
N PHE A 135 -12.13 -6.50 -1.91
CA PHE A 135 -11.74 -7.09 -0.62
C PHE A 135 -12.96 -7.43 0.22
N TYR A 136 -13.90 -6.48 0.38
CA TYR A 136 -15.10 -6.71 1.17
C TYR A 136 -16.02 -7.77 0.56
N ALA A 137 -16.22 -7.74 -0.75
CA ALA A 137 -17.06 -8.71 -1.46
C ALA A 137 -16.54 -10.15 -1.30
N THR A 138 -15.22 -10.33 -1.34
CA THR A 138 -14.54 -11.63 -1.22
C THR A 138 -14.48 -12.14 0.22
N ASN A 139 -14.23 -11.25 1.18
CA ASN A 139 -13.83 -11.65 2.53
C ASN A 139 -14.90 -11.44 3.61
N LYS A 140 -16.02 -10.77 3.29
CA LYS A 140 -17.12 -10.62 4.27
C LYS A 140 -17.60 -11.99 4.77
N PRO A 141 -17.99 -12.10 6.05
CA PRO A 141 -18.63 -13.32 6.56
C PRO A 141 -19.89 -13.67 5.75
N LYS A 142 -20.16 -14.97 5.62
CA LYS A 142 -21.41 -15.48 5.05
C LYS A 142 -22.60 -15.20 5.96
#